data_AF-A0A7W1Q2J9-F1
#
_entry.id   AF-A0A7W1Q2J9-F1
#
_cell.length_a   1.000
_cell.length_b   1.000
_cell.length_c   1.000
_cell.angle_alpha   90.00
_cell.angle_beta   90.00
_cell.angle_gamma   90.00
#
_symmetry.space_group_name_H-M   'P 1'
#
loop_
_entity.id
_entity.type
_entity.pdbx_description
1 polymer ?
#
loop_
_entity_poly.entity_id
_entity_poly.type
_entity_poly.pdbx_seq_one_letter_code
_entity_poly.pdbx_strand_id
1 'polypeptide(L)' 'MALPGEYEPSPEKWVRDQVEEYEESGGTKGTTMRGMPVILLTTRGARSGKLR' A
#
# COMPACT_ATOMS: atom_id res chain seq x y z
N MET A 1 -8.17 -7.91 -10.66
CA MET A 1 -7.97 -9.16 -9.90
C MET A 1 -6.76 -8.94 -9.01
N ALA A 2 -6.83 -9.25 -7.71
CA ALA A 2 -5.68 -9.09 -6.81
C ALA A 2 -4.54 -10.05 -7.22
N LEU A 3 -3.29 -9.60 -7.08
CA LEU A 3 -2.14 -10.48 -7.30
C LEU A 3 -2.12 -11.55 -6.19
N PRO A 4 -1.91 -12.84 -6.51
CA PRO A 4 -1.71 -13.85 -5.48
C PRO A 4 -0.30 -13.71 -4.86
N GLY A 5 -0.19 -13.86 -3.54
CA GLY A 5 1.07 -13.81 -2.80
C GLY A 5 0.91 -13.36 -1.35
N GLU A 6 1.99 -13.48 -0.58
CA GLU A 6 2.08 -12.94 0.78
C GLU A 6 2.42 -11.45 0.72
N TYR A 7 1.62 -10.62 1.38
CA TYR A 7 1.91 -9.19 1.53
C TYR A 7 2.96 -8.98 2.62
N GLU A 8 4.01 -8.22 2.29
CA GLU A 8 5.00 -7.78 3.26
C GLU A 8 5.00 -6.25 3.31
N PRO A 9 4.53 -5.64 4.42
CA PRO A 9 4.48 -4.20 4.56
C PRO A 9 5.84 -3.51 4.39
N SER A 10 5.84 -2.25 3.92
CA SER A 10 7.04 -1.42 3.82
C SER A 10 7.74 -1.28 5.19
N PRO A 11 9.08 -1.23 5.29
CA PRO A 11 9.77 -1.04 6.58
C PRO A 11 9.54 0.35 7.21
N GLU A 12 9.18 1.35 6.42
CA GLU A 12 8.86 2.70 6.87
C GLU A 12 7.48 2.76 7.54
N LYS A 13 7.43 3.15 8.83
CA LYS A 13 6.19 3.16 9.60
C LYS A 13 5.08 3.99 8.95
N TRP A 14 5.40 5.22 8.53
CA TRP A 14 4.40 6.14 7.97
C TRP A 14 3.78 5.62 6.66
N VAL A 15 4.53 4.84 5.88
CA VAL A 15 4.01 4.21 4.65
C VAL A 15 2.99 3.14 5.03
N ARG A 16 3.32 2.25 5.98
CA ARG A 16 2.39 1.21 6.43
C ARG A 16 1.12 1.79 7.04
N ASP A 17 1.26 2.80 7.90
CA ASP A 17 0.12 3.46 8.53
C ASP A 17 -0.84 4.05 7.47
N GLN A 18 -0.28 4.67 6.42
CA GLN A 18 -1.09 5.23 5.33
C GLN A 18 -1.78 4.16 4.49
N VAL A 19 -1.11 3.03 4.21
CA VAL A 19 -1.71 1.90 3.49
C VAL A 19 -2.88 1.32 4.30
N GLU A 20 -2.68 1.10 5.59
CA GLU A 20 -3.72 0.59 6.51
C GLU A 20 -4.93 1.54 6.54
N GLU A 21 -4.73 2.84 6.72
CA GLU A 21 -5.82 3.82 6.71
C GLU A 21 -6.58 3.85 5.37
N TYR A 22 -5.85 3.76 4.25
CA TYR A 22 -6.44 3.77 2.92
C TYR A 22 -7.29 2.51 2.71
N GLU A 23 -6.76 1.32 3.02
CA GLU A 23 -7.47 0.04 2.84
C GLU A 23 -8.68 -0.10 3.78
N GLU A 24 -8.52 0.20 5.06
CA GLU A 24 -9.62 0.14 6.04
C GLU A 24 -10.77 1.09 5.69
N SER A 25 -10.45 2.23 5.10
CA SER A 25 -11.44 3.24 4.71
C SER A 25 -12.09 2.97 3.34
N GLY A 26 -11.70 1.91 2.64
CA GLY A 26 -12.13 1.66 1.26
C GLY A 26 -11.73 2.79 0.29
N GLY A 27 -10.64 3.49 0.60
CA GLY A 27 -10.14 4.60 -0.21
C GLY A 27 -10.81 5.95 0.02
N THR A 28 -11.30 6.21 1.23
CA THR A 28 -11.88 7.50 1.61
C THR A 28 -10.98 8.33 2.54
N LYS A 29 -9.96 7.70 3.14
CA LYS A 29 -8.96 8.32 4.02
C LYS A 29 -7.53 7.96 3.57
N GLY A 30 -6.53 8.69 4.04
CA GLY A 30 -5.13 8.47 3.64
C GLY A 30 -4.84 8.75 2.15
N THR A 31 -5.75 9.41 1.42
CA THR A 31 -5.73 9.52 -0.05
C THR A 31 -4.88 10.67 -0.60
N THR A 32 -4.18 11.41 0.27
CA THR A 32 -3.31 12.51 -0.16
C THR A 32 -1.96 12.47 0.51
N MET A 33 -0.95 13.00 -0.16
CA MET A 33 0.38 13.22 0.39
C MET A 33 0.87 14.58 -0.10
N ARG A 34 1.27 15.46 0.83
CA ARG A 34 1.68 16.85 0.53
C ARG A 34 0.64 17.60 -0.34
N GLY A 35 -0.64 17.36 -0.08
CA GLY A 35 -1.75 18.00 -0.80
C GLY A 35 -2.06 17.42 -2.19
N MET A 36 -1.34 16.38 -2.62
CA MET A 36 -1.55 15.72 -3.90
C MET A 36 -2.25 14.37 -3.73
N PRO A 37 -3.14 13.96 -4.64
CA PRO A 37 -3.79 12.65 -4.58
C PRO A 37 -2.78 11.51 -4.78
N VAL A 38 -2.99 10.40 -4.08
CA VAL A 38 -2.16 9.19 -4.21
C VAL A 38 -3.00 7.99 -4.63
N ILE A 39 -2.33 6.95 -5.12
CA ILE A 39 -2.92 5.64 -5.40
C ILE A 39 -2.14 4.56 -4.66
N LEU A 40 -2.80 3.47 -4.29
CA LEU A 40 -2.13 2.25 -3.86
C LEU A 40 -1.82 1.37 -5.07
N LEU A 41 -0.53 1.09 -5.27
CA LEU A 41 -0.05 0.20 -6.32
C LEU A 41 0.54 -1.04 -5.68
N THR A 42 -0.12 -2.18 -5.83
CA THR A 42 0.43 -3.47 -5.42
C THR A 42 1.31 -4.04 -6.51
N THR A 43 2.56 -4.31 -6.16
CA THR A 43 3.59 -4.90 -7.01
C THR A 43 4.04 -6.24 -6.45
N ARG A 44 4.67 -7.07 -7.30
CA ARG A 44 5.38 -8.28 -6.87
C ARG A 44 6.87 -7.99 -6.86
N GLY A 45 7.52 -8.16 -5.71
CA GLY A 45 8.96 -7.96 -5.56
C GLY A 45 9.75 -8.91 -6.46
N ALA A 46 10.60 -8.36 -7.33
CA ALA A 46 11.34 -9.14 -8.33
C ALA A 46 12.30 -10.18 -7.73
N ARG A 47 12.78 -9.96 -6.50
CA ARG A 47 13.69 -10.88 -5.80
C ARG A 47 12.99 -11.72 -4.74
N SER A 48 12.14 -11.10 -3.92
CA SER A 48 11.47 -11.77 -2.79
C SER A 48 10.20 -12.52 -3.19
N GLY A 49 9.58 -12.17 -4.32
CA GLY A 49 8.28 -12.70 -4.75
C GLY A 49 7.08 -12.20 -3.93
N LYS A 50 7.32 -11.42 -2.87
CA LYS A 50 6.28 -10.90 -1.96
C LYS A 50 5.55 -9.70 -2.56
N LEU A 51 4.32 -9.48 -2.13
CA LEU A 51 3.50 -8.34 -2.54
C LEU A 51 3.83 -7.11 -1.70
N ARG A 52 3.90 -5.94 -2.35
CA ARG A 52 4.15 -4.62 -1.74
C ARG A 52 3.51 -3.51 -2.53
#